data_AF-A0A7V5N825-F1
#
_entry.id   AF-A0A7V5N825-F1
#
_cell.length_a   1.000
_cell.length_b   1.000
_cell.length_c   1.000
_cell.angle_alpha   90.00
_cell.angle_beta   90.00
_cell.angle_gamma   90.00
#
_symmetry.space_group_name_H-M   'P 1'
#
loop_
_entity.id
_entity.type
_entity.pdbx_description
1 polymer ?
#
loop_
_entity_poly.entity_id
_entity_poly.type
_entity_poly.pdbx_seq_one_letter_code
_entity_poly.pdbx_strand_id
1 'polypeptide(L)'
;MKRKLIIIGAVIVIVGAFALGYVDREQLGIWAEYVVLLGKHEVGKISAKKPVGNIEQARICRENLARIQAAKRKIAESRGTTVGAVTWEEVIAVMYPEKARRGLTPALVQELMPRCPAGGTYELGNIQDLPRCSIGSNNNTDPNDDHLIRH
;
A
#
# COMPACT_ATOMS: atom_id res chain seq x y z
N MET A 1 13.32 -0.98 -37.07
CA MET A 1 13.94 0.06 -37.93
C MET A 1 12.93 1.03 -38.54
N LYS A 2 11.80 0.55 -39.10
CA LYS A 2 10.75 1.41 -39.69
C LYS A 2 10.22 2.53 -38.75
N ARG A 3 10.02 2.27 -37.45
CA ARG A 3 9.60 3.29 -36.47
C ARG A 3 10.59 4.44 -36.27
N LYS A 4 11.91 4.19 -36.33
CA LYS A 4 12.93 5.24 -36.16
C LYS A 4 12.97 6.18 -37.37
N LEU A 5 12.76 5.64 -38.58
CA LEU A 5 12.69 6.44 -39.81
C LEU A 5 11.46 7.34 -39.85
N ILE A 6 10.31 6.89 -39.33
CA ILE A 6 9.09 7.71 -39.26
C ILE A 6 9.27 8.92 -38.31
N ILE A 7 9.92 8.71 -37.16
CA ILE A 7 10.17 9.78 -36.18
C ILE A 7 11.14 10.81 -36.74
N ILE A 8 12.22 10.36 -37.40
CA ILE A 8 13.20 11.26 -38.04
C ILE A 8 12.54 12.07 -39.17
N GLY A 9 11.70 11.42 -39.99
CA GLY A 9 10.95 12.11 -41.04
C GLY A 9 10.01 13.20 -40.50
N ALA A 10 9.29 12.92 -39.41
CA ALA A 10 8.40 13.90 -38.78
C ALA A 10 9.16 15.11 -38.23
N VAL A 11 10.34 14.89 -37.61
CA VAL A 11 11.18 15.98 -37.09
C VAL A 11 11.72 16.86 -38.22
N ILE A 12 12.15 16.27 -39.34
CA ILE A 12 12.67 17.02 -40.50
C ILE A 12 11.57 17.90 -41.12
N VAL A 13 10.33 17.40 -41.22
CA VAL A 13 9.20 18.18 -41.77
C VAL A 13 8.86 19.37 -40.86
N ILE A 14 8.88 19.18 -39.54
CA ILE A 14 8.62 20.26 -38.57
C ILE A 14 9.72 21.32 -38.62
N VAL A 15 10.99 20.92 -38.69
CA VAL A 15 12.13 21.85 -38.79
C VAL A 15 12.14 22.58 -40.14
N GLY A 16 11.79 21.90 -41.24
CA GLY A 16 11.68 22.50 -42.57
C GLY A 16 10.56 23.55 -42.67
N ALA A 17 9.40 23.29 -42.04
CA ALA A 17 8.31 24.26 -41.95
C ALA A 17 8.71 25.51 -41.14
N PHE A 18 9.58 25.34 -40.14
CA PHE A 18 10.15 26.42 -39.33
C PHE A 18 11.12 27.31 -40.12
N ALA A 19 12.00 26.70 -40.92
CA ALA A 19 13.01 27.41 -41.71
C ALA A 19 12.41 28.21 -42.88
N LEU A 20 11.27 27.76 -43.42
CA LEU A 20 10.57 28.39 -44.55
C LEU A 20 9.57 29.49 -44.14
N GLY A 21 9.48 29.83 -42.85
CA GLY A 21 8.67 30.96 -42.37
C GLY A 21 7.15 30.77 -42.45
N TYR A 22 6.66 29.54 -42.66
CA TYR A 22 5.24 29.22 -42.75
C TYR A 22 4.51 29.16 -41.40
N VAL A 23 5.23 29.30 -40.29
CA VAL A 23 4.69 29.10 -38.94
C VAL A 23 4.76 30.41 -38.15
N ASP A 24 3.60 31.00 -37.95
CA ASP A 24 3.41 32.23 -37.18
C ASP A 24 3.72 31.99 -35.69
N ARG A 25 4.48 32.90 -35.06
CA ARG A 25 4.94 32.74 -33.66
C ARG A 25 3.78 32.65 -32.68
N GLU A 26 2.63 33.24 -32.99
CA GLU A 26 1.43 33.18 -32.16
C GLU A 26 0.74 31.81 -32.17
N GLN A 27 0.70 31.12 -33.33
CA GLN A 27 0.12 29.77 -33.40
C GLN A 27 1.00 28.73 -32.69
N LEU A 28 2.32 28.95 -32.64
CA LEU A 28 3.25 28.10 -31.90
C LEU A 28 3.05 28.15 -30.39
N GLY A 29 2.64 29.30 -29.83
CA GLY A 29 2.37 29.41 -28.40
C GLY A 29 1.26 28.46 -27.95
N ILE A 30 0.16 28.44 -28.70
CA ILE A 30 -1.02 27.61 -28.41
C ILE A 30 -0.69 26.11 -28.58
N TRP A 31 0.03 25.76 -29.65
CA TRP A 31 0.46 24.37 -29.87
C TRP A 31 1.51 23.90 -28.86
N ALA A 32 2.43 24.76 -28.45
CA ALA A 32 3.44 24.43 -27.44
C ALA A 32 2.80 24.19 -26.09
N GLU A 33 1.85 25.03 -25.66
CA GLU A 33 1.10 24.79 -24.43
C GLU A 33 0.30 23.49 -24.49
N TYR A 34 -0.37 23.22 -25.62
CA TYR A 34 -1.13 22.00 -25.81
C TYR A 34 -0.25 20.74 -25.74
N VAL A 35 0.91 20.76 -26.40
CA VAL A 35 1.88 19.64 -26.38
C VAL A 35 2.53 19.47 -25.01
N VAL A 36 2.82 20.56 -24.30
CA VAL A 36 3.34 20.52 -22.92
C VAL A 36 2.29 19.92 -21.97
N LEU A 37 1.01 20.27 -22.13
CA LEU A 37 -0.08 19.69 -21.34
C LEU A 37 -0.31 18.21 -21.66
N LEU A 38 -0.31 17.84 -22.94
CA LEU A 38 -0.39 16.43 -23.35
C LEU A 38 0.81 15.63 -22.83
N GLY A 39 2.01 16.23 -22.89
CA GLY A 39 3.23 15.67 -22.32
C GLY A 39 3.10 15.45 -20.82
N LYS A 40 2.59 16.43 -20.06
CA LYS A 40 2.35 16.25 -18.62
C LYS A 40 1.33 15.15 -18.33
N HIS A 41 0.29 15.01 -19.13
CA HIS A 41 -0.71 13.95 -18.97
C HIS A 41 -0.13 12.56 -19.25
N GLU A 42 0.68 12.41 -20.30
CA GLU A 42 1.25 11.12 -20.69
C GLU A 42 2.47 10.74 -19.84
N VAL A 43 3.27 11.73 -19.41
CA VAL A 43 4.32 11.53 -18.39
C VAL A 43 3.68 11.24 -17.03
N GLY A 44 2.50 11.78 -16.73
CA GLY A 44 1.70 11.39 -15.55
C GLY A 44 1.25 9.92 -15.59
N LYS A 45 1.06 9.35 -16.78
CA LYS A 45 0.78 7.90 -16.95
C LYS A 45 2.05 7.04 -16.96
N ILE A 46 3.19 7.56 -17.40
CA ILE A 46 4.49 6.85 -17.34
C ILE A 46 5.09 6.95 -15.92
N SER A 47 4.74 8.01 -15.18
CA SER A 47 4.90 8.19 -13.74
C SER A 47 3.64 7.75 -12.98
N ALA A 48 2.82 6.88 -13.58
CA ALA A 48 1.87 6.11 -12.80
C ALA A 48 2.70 5.19 -11.91
N LYS A 49 2.82 5.62 -10.65
CA LYS A 49 3.23 4.84 -9.48
C LYS A 49 2.80 3.39 -9.69
N LYS A 50 3.75 2.45 -9.55
CA LYS A 50 3.56 1.00 -9.48
C LYS A 50 2.18 0.69 -8.85
N PRO A 51 1.36 -0.22 -9.41
CA PRO A 51 -0.05 -0.36 -9.07
C PRO A 51 -0.26 -0.30 -7.56
N VAL A 52 -1.06 0.70 -7.19
CA VAL A 52 -1.62 1.02 -5.88
C VAL A 52 -1.66 -0.22 -4.99
N GLY A 53 -0.87 -0.22 -3.91
CA GLY A 53 -1.04 -1.18 -2.82
C GLY A 53 -2.48 -1.10 -2.38
N ASN A 54 -3.16 -2.25 -2.29
CA ASN A 54 -4.61 -2.29 -2.14
C ASN A 54 -5.02 -1.63 -0.81
N ILE A 55 -5.36 -0.33 -0.85
CA ILE A 55 -5.63 0.53 0.31
C ILE A 55 -6.66 -0.12 1.22
N GLU A 56 -7.64 -0.80 0.65
CA GLU A 56 -8.67 -1.53 1.39
C GLU A 56 -8.09 -2.72 2.18
N GLN A 57 -7.16 -3.47 1.57
CA GLN A 57 -6.47 -4.56 2.27
C GLN A 57 -5.54 -4.04 3.35
N ALA A 58 -4.89 -2.90 3.12
CA ALA A 58 -4.09 -2.23 4.12
C ALA A 58 -4.96 -1.73 5.29
N ARG A 59 -6.14 -1.18 5.00
CA ARG A 59 -7.14 -0.77 6.00
C ARG A 59 -7.58 -1.96 6.87
N ILE A 60 -8.01 -3.06 6.27
CA ILE A 60 -8.41 -4.27 7.00
C ILE A 60 -7.23 -4.85 7.80
N CYS A 61 -6.02 -4.81 7.25
CA CYS A 61 -4.81 -5.23 7.95
C CYS A 61 -4.58 -4.40 9.22
N ARG A 62 -4.67 -3.06 9.13
CA ARG A 62 -4.54 -2.17 10.29
C ARG A 62 -5.63 -2.41 11.33
N GLU A 63 -6.86 -2.67 10.91
CA GLU A 63 -7.95 -3.01 11.83
C GLU A 63 -7.67 -4.31 12.58
N ASN A 64 -7.15 -5.34 11.91
CA ASN A 64 -6.75 -6.59 12.55
C ASN A 64 -5.58 -6.37 13.53
N LEU A 65 -4.56 -5.61 13.14
CA LEU A 65 -3.45 -5.24 14.02
C LEU A 65 -3.92 -4.48 15.26
N ALA A 66 -4.87 -3.55 15.10
CA ALA A 66 -5.47 -2.81 16.20
C ALA A 66 -6.25 -3.73 17.16
N ARG A 67 -7.00 -4.71 16.64
CA ARG A 67 -7.70 -5.71 17.45
C ARG A 67 -6.72 -6.59 18.23
N ILE A 68 -5.64 -7.05 17.59
CA ILE A 68 -4.57 -7.81 18.24
C ILE A 68 -3.94 -6.97 19.35
N GLN A 69 -3.63 -5.69 19.08
CA GLN A 69 -3.03 -4.81 20.07
C GLN A 69 -3.97 -4.55 21.26
N ALA A 70 -5.27 -4.37 21.02
CA ALA A 70 -6.26 -4.24 22.06
C ALA A 70 -6.36 -5.52 22.92
N ALA A 71 -6.33 -6.69 22.30
CA ALA A 71 -6.31 -7.97 23.01
C ALA A 71 -5.06 -8.12 23.89
N LYS A 72 -3.87 -7.77 23.37
CA LYS A 72 -2.62 -7.76 24.14
C LYS A 72 -2.68 -6.83 25.35
N ARG A 73 -3.24 -5.63 25.19
CA ARG A 73 -3.44 -4.68 26.31
C ARG A 73 -4.35 -5.27 27.39
N LYS A 74 -5.42 -5.95 27.00
CA LYS A 74 -6.32 -6.60 27.97
C LYS A 74 -5.66 -7.81 28.66
N ILE A 75 -4.80 -8.55 27.96
CA ILE A 75 -3.97 -9.60 28.57
C ILE A 75 -3.00 -9.00 29.60
N ALA A 76 -2.31 -7.91 29.22
CA ALA A 76 -1.41 -7.16 30.09
C ALA A 76 -2.11 -6.69 31.38
N GLU A 77 -3.31 -6.12 31.24
CA GLU A 77 -4.17 -5.71 32.34
C GLU A 77 -4.56 -6.91 33.22
N SER A 78 -5.04 -8.00 32.63
CA SER A 78 -5.45 -9.20 33.39
C SER A 78 -4.32 -9.86 34.17
N ARG A 79 -3.09 -9.78 33.66
CA ARG A 79 -1.88 -10.31 34.29
C ARG A 79 -1.22 -9.31 35.25
N GLY A 80 -1.62 -8.05 35.23
CA GLY A 80 -0.94 -6.98 35.97
C GLY A 80 0.51 -6.74 35.53
N THR A 81 0.86 -7.02 34.26
CA THR A 81 2.23 -6.85 33.73
C THR A 81 2.21 -6.06 32.43
N THR A 82 3.24 -5.25 32.20
CA THR A 82 3.47 -4.52 30.94
C THR A 82 4.46 -5.21 30.01
N VAL A 83 5.13 -6.28 30.49
CA VAL A 83 6.17 -7.01 29.77
C VAL A 83 5.94 -8.51 29.85
N GLY A 84 6.35 -9.23 28.81
CA GLY A 84 6.36 -10.69 28.79
C GLY A 84 5.82 -11.29 27.50
N ALA A 85 6.01 -12.61 27.35
CA ALA A 85 5.52 -13.35 26.20
C ALA A 85 4.00 -13.43 26.19
N VAL A 86 3.42 -13.41 24.99
CA VAL A 86 1.99 -13.61 24.75
C VAL A 86 1.82 -14.66 23.66
N THR A 87 0.87 -15.58 23.83
CA THR A 87 0.59 -16.62 22.84
C THR A 87 -0.66 -16.29 22.03
N TRP A 88 -0.81 -16.94 20.88
CA TRP A 88 -1.99 -16.77 20.02
C TRP A 88 -3.26 -17.29 20.70
N GLU A 89 -3.17 -18.34 21.50
CA GLU A 89 -4.28 -18.90 22.26
C GLU A 89 -4.90 -17.83 23.18
N GLU A 90 -4.04 -17.08 23.88
CA GLU A 90 -4.48 -16.02 24.80
C GLU A 90 -5.10 -14.84 24.06
N VAL A 91 -4.47 -14.41 22.96
CA VAL A 91 -4.99 -13.32 22.12
C VAL A 91 -6.35 -13.70 21.54
N ILE A 92 -6.48 -14.90 20.99
CA ILE A 92 -7.74 -15.41 20.44
C ILE A 92 -8.80 -15.60 21.52
N ALA A 93 -8.41 -16.04 22.72
CA ALA A 93 -9.33 -16.15 23.85
C ALA A 93 -9.96 -14.80 24.21
N VAL A 94 -9.17 -13.73 24.16
CA VAL A 94 -9.63 -12.36 24.41
C VAL A 94 -10.44 -11.78 23.24
N MET A 95 -10.04 -12.06 22.00
CA MET A 95 -10.75 -11.59 20.80
C MET A 95 -12.10 -12.29 20.60
N TYR A 96 -12.20 -13.57 20.98
CA TYR A 96 -13.38 -14.41 20.77
C TYR A 96 -13.77 -15.16 22.06
N PRO A 97 -14.21 -14.45 23.12
CA PRO A 97 -14.47 -15.05 24.43
C PRO A 97 -15.54 -16.15 24.39
N GLU A 98 -16.55 -16.02 23.53
CA GLU A 98 -17.60 -17.03 23.37
C GLU A 98 -17.08 -18.36 22.80
N LYS A 99 -16.05 -18.30 21.94
CA LYS A 99 -15.40 -19.50 21.42
C LYS A 99 -14.42 -20.08 22.43
N ALA A 100 -13.73 -19.23 23.19
CA ALA A 100 -12.80 -19.62 24.25
C ALA A 100 -13.48 -20.45 25.36
N ARG A 101 -14.71 -20.09 25.75
CA ARG A 101 -15.49 -20.82 26.77
C ARG A 101 -15.73 -22.30 26.46
N ARG A 102 -15.75 -22.68 25.18
CA ARG A 102 -15.95 -24.07 24.72
C ARG A 102 -14.65 -24.87 24.65
N GLY A 103 -13.51 -24.25 24.96
CA GLY A 103 -12.18 -24.81 24.81
C GLY A 103 -11.55 -24.43 23.46
N LEU A 104 -10.31 -23.95 23.51
CA LEU A 104 -9.51 -23.64 22.32
C LEU A 104 -8.67 -24.86 21.95
N THR A 105 -8.94 -25.45 20.78
CA THR A 105 -8.07 -26.45 20.17
C THR A 105 -7.10 -25.77 19.20
N PRO A 106 -5.91 -26.33 18.94
CA PRO A 106 -4.95 -25.75 18.00
C PRO A 106 -5.54 -25.49 16.60
N ALA A 107 -6.40 -26.38 16.12
CA ALA A 107 -7.10 -26.22 14.84
C ALA A 107 -8.04 -25.00 14.85
N LEU A 108 -8.79 -24.81 15.95
CA LEU A 108 -9.69 -23.66 16.10
C LEU A 108 -8.89 -22.36 16.22
N VAL A 109 -7.77 -22.35 16.93
CA VAL A 109 -6.88 -21.18 17.01
C VAL A 109 -6.41 -20.78 15.60
N GLN A 110 -5.99 -21.74 14.79
CA GLN A 110 -5.53 -21.49 13.42
C GLN A 110 -6.66 -20.99 12.50
N GLU A 111 -7.90 -21.43 12.72
CA GLU A 111 -9.07 -20.95 11.98
C GLU A 111 -9.45 -19.52 12.36
N LEU A 112 -9.37 -19.18 13.65
CA LEU A 112 -9.72 -17.87 14.18
C LEU A 112 -8.61 -16.83 14.03
N MET A 113 -7.38 -17.28 13.83
CA MET A 113 -6.24 -16.40 13.63
C MET A 113 -6.48 -15.53 12.40
N PRO A 114 -6.50 -14.18 12.56
CA PRO A 114 -6.74 -13.30 11.43
C PRO A 114 -5.64 -13.52 10.38
N ARG A 115 -6.01 -13.47 9.11
CA ARG A 115 -5.06 -13.51 7.99
C ARG A 115 -4.96 -12.14 7.37
N CYS A 116 -3.75 -11.72 6.98
CA CYS A 116 -3.63 -10.49 6.23
C CYS A 116 -4.24 -10.74 4.83
N PRO A 117 -5.19 -9.91 4.39
CA PRO A 117 -5.88 -10.19 3.14
C PRO A 117 -5.03 -9.89 1.89
N ALA A 118 -3.87 -9.24 2.08
CA ALA A 118 -2.83 -9.15 1.07
C ALA A 118 -1.84 -10.34 1.08
N GLY A 119 -2.13 -11.40 1.86
CA GLY A 119 -1.36 -12.65 1.88
C GLY A 119 -0.24 -12.72 2.93
N GLY A 120 -0.12 -11.70 3.78
CA GLY A 120 0.85 -11.67 4.89
C GLY A 120 0.44 -12.46 6.13
N THR A 121 1.39 -12.60 7.05
CA THR A 121 1.22 -13.20 8.38
C THR A 121 1.37 -12.14 9.46
N TYR A 122 0.63 -12.28 10.55
CA TYR A 122 0.79 -11.40 11.71
C TYR A 122 1.80 -11.99 12.69
N GLU A 123 2.60 -11.12 13.27
CA GLU A 123 3.55 -11.44 14.35
C GLU A 123 3.10 -10.70 15.61
N LEU A 124 2.96 -11.44 16.71
CA LEU A 124 2.51 -10.86 17.98
C LEU A 124 3.60 -10.01 18.64
N GLY A 125 4.85 -10.50 18.65
CA GLY A 125 5.89 -10.02 19.56
C GLY A 125 5.52 -10.29 21.03
N ASN A 126 6.24 -9.68 21.96
CA ASN A 126 5.89 -9.69 23.38
C ASN A 126 4.81 -8.65 23.69
N ILE A 127 4.27 -8.62 24.91
CA ILE A 127 3.23 -7.67 25.36
C ILE A 127 3.59 -6.22 25.02
N GLN A 128 4.84 -5.81 25.26
CA GLN A 128 5.33 -4.45 25.04
C GLN A 128 5.54 -4.09 23.57
N ASP A 129 5.72 -5.09 22.70
CA ASP A 129 6.00 -4.86 21.28
C ASP A 129 4.70 -4.55 20.54
N LEU A 130 4.73 -3.73 19.49
CA LEU A 130 3.60 -3.64 18.58
C LEU A 130 3.48 -4.92 17.74
N PRO A 131 2.25 -5.46 17.54
CA PRO A 131 2.04 -6.51 16.56
C PRO A 131 2.38 -5.99 15.15
N ARG A 132 2.91 -6.88 14.32
CA ARG A 132 3.39 -6.55 12.98
C ARG A 132 2.73 -7.43 11.94
N CYS A 133 2.66 -6.95 10.71
CA CYS A 133 2.33 -7.76 9.54
C CYS A 133 3.61 -7.94 8.72
N SER A 134 3.85 -9.13 8.18
CA SER A 134 5.03 -9.43 7.36
C SER A 134 5.15 -8.59 6.09
N ILE A 135 4.05 -7.98 5.62
CA ILE A 135 4.05 -7.05 4.48
C ILE A 135 4.68 -5.71 4.85
N GLY A 136 4.46 -5.23 6.07
CA GLY A 136 5.04 -3.96 6.54
C GLY A 136 4.64 -2.74 5.71
N SER A 137 5.63 -1.94 5.29
CA SER A 137 5.40 -0.75 4.47
C SER A 137 5.60 -1.05 2.99
N ASN A 138 4.79 -0.42 2.14
CA ASN A 138 4.93 -0.56 0.69
C ASN A 138 6.01 0.36 0.07
N ASN A 139 6.87 0.98 0.91
CA ASN A 139 7.99 1.83 0.51
C ASN A 139 7.58 2.92 -0.50
N ASN A 140 6.42 3.50 -0.30
CA ASN A 140 5.90 4.55 -1.17
C ASN A 140 5.38 5.72 -0.33
N THR A 141 5.12 6.85 -0.98
CA THR A 141 4.77 8.10 -0.31
C THR A 141 3.37 8.10 0.32
N ASP A 142 2.52 7.11 0.02
CA ASP A 142 1.14 7.03 0.52
C ASP A 142 1.08 6.08 1.72
N PRO A 143 1.03 6.59 2.96
CA PRO A 143 0.98 5.75 4.15
C PRO A 143 -0.34 4.98 4.26
N ASN A 144 -1.36 5.28 3.45
CA ASN A 144 -2.66 4.61 3.55
C ASN A 144 -2.64 3.18 3.03
N ASP A 145 -1.66 2.83 2.19
CA ASP A 145 -1.47 1.46 1.73
C ASP A 145 -0.50 0.66 2.62
N ASP A 146 0.09 1.27 3.65
CA ASP A 146 0.96 0.58 4.59
C ASP A 146 0.19 -0.40 5.49
N HIS A 147 0.76 -1.59 5.69
CA HIS A 147 0.23 -2.67 6.52
C HIS A 147 0.79 -2.63 7.96
N LEU A 148 0.95 -1.43 8.52
CA LEU A 148 1.49 -1.20 9.86
C LEU A 148 0.61 -0.24 10.66
N ILE A 149 0.60 -0.42 11.98
CA ILE A 149 -0.02 0.51 12.92
C ILE A 149 1.03 1.51 13.43
N ARG A 150 0.67 2.79 13.50
CA ARG A 150 1.50 3.87 14.04
C ARG A 150 0.91 4.33 15.37
N HIS A 151 1.78 4.68 16.31
CA HIS A 151 1.39 5.21 17.63
C HIS A 151 0.90 6.65 17.54
#